data_AF-A0A7V1PU34-F1
#
_entry.id   AF-A0A7V1PU34-F1
#
_cell.length_a   1.000
_cell.length_b   1.000
_cell.length_c   1.000
_cell.angle_alpha   90.00
_cell.angle_beta   90.00
_cell.angle_gamma   90.00
#
_symmetry.space_group_name_H-M   'P 1'
#
loop_
_entity.id
_entity.type
_entity.pdbx_description
1 polymer ?
#
loop_
_entity_poly.entity_id
_entity_poly.type
_entity_poly.pdbx_seq_one_letter_code
_entity_poly.pdbx_strand_id
1 'polypeptide(L)'
;MAEQSKKTYMTAQEFVDSWEKEIYELTFLDYFTYLLINELSSSMENDYFKKLSLENIHNLHTHEITSLAFAIADSLQSFLEKNCFGGCALGCPNKLSAPFTPEEDQRRIEFVTMEFDGITANCLTREECFHHDVMTYVVADTIIDFYNFEIGLQLEESDEQLKKLNQFIMNVIIRFIYKKGPELLNAPNELATDLFDEVLDIDDKGWEETLLDTPAEEDETEIWKYKYQRVDYIFDAFLEERPDYMTDPGLSKILSFFKNYLNDYIVLDRFDLFDMDDFDEFLSLILPQQLLAEENITVPGTRLLFFHLFEFIDQNAETRLLEEFDRFAGDKFSELERSLNIVRAYQKQKPLINFLLSEEAGDPDLHEGYFEISFDDSGGCTLYDIHMKNYYNGVRMPIVQNLPIHKGDIIQGQLMVKAGDTRLAFLDMLYPANSRYYLF
;
A
#
# COMPACT_ATOMS: atom_id res chain seq x y z
N MET A 1 25.28 11.53 13.33
CA MET A 1 25.26 10.24 12.61
C MET A 1 24.64 9.26 13.58
N ALA A 2 23.32 9.06 13.48
CA ALA A 2 22.63 8.06 14.27
C ALA A 2 22.95 6.70 13.64
N GLU A 3 23.52 5.79 14.42
CA GLU A 3 23.50 4.37 14.05
C GLU A 3 22.03 4.00 13.85
N GLN A 4 21.67 3.59 12.64
CA GLN A 4 20.36 3.00 12.38
C GLN A 4 20.23 1.80 13.30
N SER A 5 19.37 1.90 14.32
CA SER A 5 19.00 0.77 15.16
C SER A 5 18.49 -0.34 14.24
N LYS A 6 19.18 -1.48 14.26
CA LYS A 6 18.77 -2.67 13.52
C LYS A 6 17.38 -3.06 14.06
N LYS A 7 16.36 -3.15 13.19
CA LYS A 7 14.99 -3.56 13.57
C LYS A 7 15.08 -4.88 14.34
N THR A 8 14.56 -4.92 15.57
CA THR A 8 14.37 -6.14 16.35
C THR A 8 13.02 -6.73 15.95
N TYR A 9 13.00 -7.99 15.52
CA TYR A 9 11.81 -8.66 14.98
C TYR A 9 11.10 -9.52 16.03
N MET A 10 11.87 -9.98 17.01
CA MET A 10 11.36 -10.65 18.21
C MET A 10 12.16 -10.11 19.38
N THR A 11 11.48 -9.53 20.36
CA THR A 11 12.11 -9.00 21.58
C THR A 11 12.55 -10.13 22.51
N ALA A 12 13.46 -9.85 23.44
CA ALA A 12 13.87 -10.86 24.42
C ALA A 12 12.69 -11.29 25.31
N GLN A 13 11.79 -10.36 25.64
CA GLN A 13 10.59 -10.64 26.44
C GLN A 13 9.62 -11.57 25.69
N GLU A 14 9.30 -11.25 24.43
CA GLU A 14 8.46 -12.12 23.59
C GLU A 14 9.07 -13.51 23.42
N PHE A 15 10.40 -13.60 23.33
CA PHE A 15 11.11 -14.88 23.25
C PHE A 15 10.95 -15.71 24.53
N VAL A 16 11.17 -15.10 25.70
CA VAL A 16 10.99 -15.76 27.00
C VAL A 16 9.56 -16.29 27.14
N ASP A 17 8.57 -15.45 26.79
CA ASP A 17 7.15 -15.80 26.88
C ASP A 17 6.78 -16.93 25.91
N SER A 18 7.33 -16.91 24.68
CA SER A 18 7.07 -17.94 23.67
C SER A 18 7.73 -19.29 23.98
N TRP A 19 8.85 -19.28 24.70
CA TRP A 19 9.57 -20.50 25.09
C TRP A 19 9.05 -21.13 26.39
N GLU A 20 8.06 -20.51 27.05
CA GLU A 20 7.46 -20.98 28.31
C GLU A 20 8.50 -21.29 29.41
N LYS A 21 9.63 -20.57 29.43
CA LYS A 21 10.74 -20.73 30.37
C LYS A 21 10.93 -19.47 31.20
N GLU A 22 11.40 -19.61 32.43
CA GLU A 22 11.88 -18.44 33.19
C GLU A 22 13.30 -18.04 32.74
N ILE A 23 13.68 -16.76 32.87
CA ILE A 23 14.98 -16.25 32.37
C ILE A 23 16.18 -17.04 32.92
N TYR A 24 16.10 -17.51 34.17
CA TYR A 24 17.17 -18.32 34.78
C TYR A 24 17.24 -19.76 34.26
N GLU A 25 16.28 -20.20 33.45
CA GLU A 25 16.21 -21.52 32.82
C GLU A 25 16.71 -21.49 31.36
N LEU A 26 16.89 -20.29 30.79
CA LEU A 26 17.36 -20.12 29.42
C LEU A 26 18.84 -20.48 29.29
N THR A 27 19.16 -21.17 28.20
CA THR A 27 20.49 -21.72 27.91
C THR A 27 21.17 -20.99 26.76
N PHE A 28 22.47 -21.24 26.54
CA PHE A 28 23.19 -20.71 25.38
C PHE A 28 22.57 -21.15 24.05
N LEU A 29 21.94 -22.32 24.01
CA LEU A 29 21.17 -22.72 22.84
C LEU A 29 19.92 -21.86 22.65
N ASP A 30 19.17 -21.57 23.71
CA ASP A 30 18.01 -20.67 23.65
C ASP A 30 18.44 -19.26 23.20
N TYR A 31 19.55 -18.73 23.73
CA TYR A 31 20.09 -17.43 23.31
C TYR A 31 20.57 -17.44 21.84
N PHE A 32 21.18 -18.55 21.40
CA PHE A 32 21.54 -18.72 19.99
C PHE A 32 20.29 -18.70 19.09
N THR A 33 19.22 -19.39 19.49
CA THR A 33 17.93 -19.41 18.77
C THR A 33 17.32 -18.01 18.69
N TYR A 34 17.27 -17.27 19.81
CA TYR A 34 16.79 -15.89 19.85
C TYR A 34 17.51 -14.99 18.83
N LEU A 35 18.85 -15.04 18.82
CA LEU A 35 19.64 -14.25 17.88
C LEU A 35 19.44 -14.71 16.42
N LEU A 36 19.23 -16.01 16.22
CA LEU A 36 18.99 -16.58 14.89
C LEU A 36 17.63 -16.13 14.32
N ILE A 37 16.57 -16.09 15.12
CA ILE A 37 15.25 -15.57 14.69
C ILE A 37 15.41 -14.16 14.13
N ASN A 38 16.03 -13.27 14.91
CA ASN A 38 16.24 -11.89 14.50
C ASN A 38 17.13 -11.74 13.25
N GLU A 39 18.19 -12.55 13.11
CA GLU A 39 19.03 -12.53 11.91
C GLU A 39 18.28 -13.09 10.69
N LEU A 40 17.51 -14.18 10.85
CA LEU A 40 16.69 -14.77 9.80
C LEU A 40 15.62 -13.79 9.32
N SER A 41 14.84 -13.21 10.23
CA SER A 41 13.81 -12.22 9.87
C SER A 41 14.43 -11.03 9.13
N SER A 42 15.51 -10.48 9.66
CA SER A 42 16.22 -9.36 9.03
C SER A 42 16.77 -9.70 7.65
N SER A 43 17.39 -10.87 7.48
CA SER A 43 17.94 -11.30 6.19
C SER A 43 16.85 -11.65 5.19
N MET A 44 15.80 -12.36 5.61
CA MET A 44 14.67 -12.68 4.72
C MET A 44 13.98 -11.42 4.23
N GLU A 45 13.66 -10.47 5.12
CA GLU A 45 13.02 -9.22 4.71
C GLU A 45 13.93 -8.41 3.77
N ASN A 46 15.17 -8.12 4.18
CA ASN A 46 16.01 -7.15 3.47
C ASN A 46 16.78 -7.72 2.28
N ASP A 47 17.19 -8.98 2.36
CA ASP A 47 18.06 -9.58 1.35
C ASP A 47 17.33 -10.52 0.39
N TYR A 48 16.13 -10.99 0.74
CA TYR A 48 15.31 -11.89 -0.09
C TYR A 48 14.01 -11.23 -0.56
N PHE A 49 13.02 -11.03 0.33
CA PHE A 49 11.66 -10.61 -0.03
C PHE A 49 11.60 -9.20 -0.63
N LYS A 50 12.34 -8.22 -0.11
CA LYS A 50 12.42 -6.87 -0.72
C LYS A 50 12.97 -6.85 -2.15
N LYS A 51 13.58 -7.92 -2.63
CA LYS A 51 14.12 -8.03 -4.00
C LYS A 51 13.19 -8.81 -4.93
N LEU A 52 12.11 -9.40 -4.42
CA LEU A 52 11.11 -10.10 -5.24
C LEU A 52 10.15 -9.11 -5.89
N SER A 53 9.56 -9.53 -7.02
CA SER A 53 8.42 -8.81 -7.60
C SER A 53 7.26 -8.81 -6.63
N LEU A 54 6.50 -7.72 -6.57
CA LEU A 54 5.34 -7.57 -5.69
C LEU A 54 4.23 -8.59 -6.01
N GLU A 55 4.07 -8.94 -7.29
CA GLU A 55 3.12 -9.94 -7.80
C GLU A 55 3.50 -11.39 -7.44
N ASN A 56 4.62 -11.61 -6.75
CA ASN A 56 5.03 -12.96 -6.39
C ASN A 56 4.10 -13.50 -5.30
N ILE A 57 3.36 -14.56 -5.62
CA ILE A 57 2.46 -15.25 -4.67
C ILE A 57 3.21 -15.75 -3.41
N HIS A 58 4.53 -15.88 -3.48
CA HIS A 58 5.37 -16.27 -2.35
C HIS A 58 5.82 -15.09 -1.48
N ASN A 59 5.34 -13.86 -1.70
CA ASN A 59 5.74 -12.74 -0.85
C ASN A 59 5.07 -12.80 0.52
N LEU A 60 5.88 -12.67 1.57
CA LEU A 60 5.45 -12.64 2.96
C LEU A 60 5.48 -11.21 3.52
N HIS A 61 4.52 -10.89 4.39
CA HIS A 61 4.50 -9.71 5.26
C HIS A 61 5.54 -9.83 6.39
N THR A 62 5.87 -8.74 7.07
CA THR A 62 6.87 -8.78 8.16
C THR A 62 6.48 -9.75 9.27
N HIS A 63 5.21 -9.77 9.70
CA HIS A 63 4.75 -10.71 10.73
C HIS A 63 4.83 -12.18 10.27
N GLU A 64 4.54 -12.45 8.98
CA GLU A 64 4.67 -13.78 8.38
C GLU A 64 6.15 -14.18 8.24
N ILE A 65 7.03 -13.24 7.88
CA ILE A 65 8.49 -13.44 7.85
C ILE A 65 9.01 -13.78 9.24
N THR A 66 8.59 -13.04 10.26
CA THR A 66 8.95 -13.32 11.66
C THR A 66 8.43 -14.67 12.11
N SER A 67 7.19 -15.03 11.75
CA SER A 67 6.59 -16.33 12.08
C SER A 67 7.33 -17.49 11.40
N LEU A 68 7.70 -17.33 10.13
CA LEU A 68 8.53 -18.31 9.42
C LEU A 68 9.94 -18.41 10.04
N ALA A 69 10.55 -17.28 10.40
CA ALA A 69 11.85 -17.27 11.07
C ALA A 69 11.81 -18.01 12.41
N PHE A 70 10.75 -17.79 13.19
CA PHE A 70 10.47 -18.47 14.44
C PHE A 70 10.37 -19.99 14.21
N ALA A 71 9.50 -20.43 13.29
CA ALA A 71 9.29 -21.84 13.02
C ALA A 71 10.59 -22.56 12.58
N ILE A 72 11.40 -21.90 11.74
CA ILE A 72 12.68 -22.45 11.28
C ILE A 72 13.69 -22.52 12.41
N ALA A 73 13.76 -21.49 13.26
CA ALA A 73 14.68 -21.46 14.39
C ALA A 73 14.31 -22.49 15.46
N ASP A 74 13.03 -22.68 15.76
CA ASP A 74 12.53 -23.72 16.67
C ASP A 74 12.81 -25.13 16.12
N SER A 75 12.51 -25.35 14.83
CA SER A 75 12.84 -26.60 14.14
C SER A 75 14.35 -26.89 14.16
N LEU A 76 15.20 -25.87 13.95
CA LEU A 76 16.64 -26.00 14.07
C LEU A 76 17.08 -26.32 15.50
N GLN A 77 16.52 -25.65 16.51
CA GLN A 77 16.84 -25.91 17.92
C GLN A 77 16.54 -27.37 18.27
N SER A 78 15.32 -27.83 17.97
CA SER A 78 14.88 -29.21 18.17
C SER A 78 15.80 -30.21 17.44
N PHE A 79 16.20 -29.89 16.20
CA PHE A 79 17.17 -30.69 15.45
C PHE A 79 18.54 -30.74 16.14
N LEU A 80 19.07 -29.61 16.61
CA LEU A 80 20.36 -29.54 17.28
C LEU A 80 20.33 -30.26 18.64
N GLU A 81 19.28 -30.11 19.43
CA GLU A 81 19.10 -30.79 20.72
C GLU A 81 19.09 -32.30 20.54
N LYS A 82 18.25 -32.81 19.61
CA LYS A 82 18.08 -34.25 19.39
C LYS A 82 19.28 -34.87 18.68
N ASN A 83 19.80 -34.19 17.65
CA ASN A 83 20.74 -34.77 16.69
C ASN A 83 22.18 -34.25 16.81
N CYS A 84 22.46 -33.23 17.63
CA CYS A 84 23.84 -32.74 17.84
C CYS A 84 24.28 -32.85 19.29
N PHE A 85 23.38 -32.56 20.25
CA PHE A 85 23.72 -32.47 21.67
C PHE A 85 23.19 -33.65 22.51
N GLY A 86 22.17 -34.37 22.01
CA GLY A 86 21.55 -35.53 22.64
C GLY A 86 22.30 -36.87 22.47
N GLY A 87 23.52 -36.88 21.94
CA GLY A 87 24.38 -38.08 21.83
C GLY A 87 24.59 -38.66 20.42
N CYS A 88 24.42 -37.86 19.37
CA CYS A 88 24.58 -38.29 17.98
C CYS A 88 26.04 -38.38 17.50
N ALA A 89 26.27 -39.14 16.43
CA ALA A 89 27.54 -39.30 15.73
C ALA A 89 27.75 -38.34 14.53
N LEU A 90 26.76 -37.49 14.21
CA LEU A 90 26.74 -36.65 12.99
C LEU A 90 27.69 -35.44 13.01
N GLY A 91 28.33 -35.15 14.15
CA GLY A 91 29.30 -34.07 14.26
C GLY A 91 28.62 -32.73 14.51
N CYS A 92 28.65 -32.30 15.77
CA CYS A 92 28.11 -31.04 16.26
C CYS A 92 28.58 -29.81 15.43
N PRO A 93 27.74 -28.77 15.27
CA PRO A 93 28.06 -27.55 14.51
C PRO A 93 29.34 -26.81 14.98
N ASN A 94 29.88 -27.14 16.15
CA ASN A 94 31.19 -26.64 16.60
C ASN A 94 32.41 -27.25 15.88
N LYS A 95 32.21 -28.24 15.01
CA LYS A 95 33.29 -28.94 14.27
C LYS A 95 33.05 -29.00 12.75
N LEU A 96 32.20 -28.14 12.18
CA LEU A 96 31.83 -28.18 10.74
C LEU A 96 33.03 -28.20 9.79
N SER A 97 34.12 -27.51 10.14
CA SER A 97 35.36 -27.42 9.35
C SER A 97 36.32 -28.62 9.50
N ALA A 98 36.04 -29.57 10.40
CA ALA A 98 36.87 -30.74 10.62
C ALA A 98 36.41 -31.94 9.77
N PRO A 99 37.34 -32.78 9.24
CA PRO A 99 36.94 -34.03 8.58
C PRO A 99 36.32 -35.00 9.58
N PHE A 100 35.49 -35.94 9.11
CA PHE A 100 35.02 -37.04 9.95
C PHE A 100 36.18 -37.93 10.40
N THR A 101 36.15 -38.38 11.66
CA THR A 101 36.97 -39.52 12.05
C THR A 101 36.37 -40.81 11.47
N PRO A 102 37.15 -41.87 11.25
CA PRO A 102 36.65 -43.14 10.71
C PRO A 102 35.51 -43.77 11.53
N GLU A 103 35.51 -43.56 12.85
CA GLU A 103 34.47 -44.07 13.77
C GLU A 103 33.16 -43.27 13.66
N GLU A 104 33.24 -41.95 13.50
CA GLU A 104 32.07 -41.09 13.27
C GLU A 104 31.45 -41.37 11.89
N ASP A 105 32.29 -41.56 10.87
CA ASP A 105 31.83 -41.88 9.51
C ASP A 105 31.06 -43.20 9.43
N GLN A 106 31.55 -44.23 10.14
CA GLN A 106 30.87 -45.53 10.24
C GLN A 106 29.50 -45.42 10.93
N ARG A 107 29.42 -44.68 12.05
CA ARG A 107 28.14 -44.46 12.76
C ARG A 107 27.16 -43.62 11.95
N ARG A 108 27.65 -42.65 11.18
CA ARG A 108 26.85 -41.86 10.24
C ARG A 108 26.19 -42.77 9.19
N ILE A 109 26.97 -43.64 8.56
CA ILE A 109 26.45 -44.60 7.56
C ILE A 109 25.36 -45.49 8.19
N GLU A 110 25.57 -45.98 9.41
CA GLU A 110 24.59 -46.79 10.13
C GLU A 110 23.30 -46.03 10.46
N PHE A 111 23.39 -44.79 10.93
CA PHE A 111 22.25 -43.93 11.26
C PHE A 111 21.40 -43.60 10.02
N VAL A 112 22.02 -43.16 8.92
CA VAL A 112 21.33 -42.82 7.67
C VAL A 112 20.64 -44.05 7.05
N THR A 113 21.24 -45.23 7.20
CA THR A 113 20.65 -46.48 6.71
C THR A 113 19.45 -46.93 7.55
N MET A 114 19.36 -46.52 8.83
CA MET A 114 18.28 -46.92 9.73
C MET A 114 17.08 -45.97 9.74
N GLU A 115 17.29 -44.65 9.67
CA GLU A 115 16.19 -43.67 9.87
C GLU A 115 15.65 -43.03 8.59
N PHE A 116 16.38 -43.06 7.46
CA PHE A 116 16.06 -42.21 6.30
C PHE A 116 15.99 -42.93 4.93
N ASP A 117 15.49 -44.16 4.90
CA ASP A 117 15.23 -44.94 3.66
C ASP A 117 16.43 -45.04 2.69
N GLY A 118 17.66 -44.93 3.21
CA GLY A 118 18.89 -45.29 2.50
C GLY A 118 19.36 -44.33 1.41
N ILE A 119 18.81 -43.11 1.30
CA ILE A 119 19.39 -42.07 0.44
C ILE A 119 20.49 -41.35 1.22
N THR A 120 21.67 -41.97 1.30
CA THR A 120 22.87 -41.27 1.75
C THR A 120 23.20 -40.15 0.76
N ALA A 121 23.08 -38.90 1.20
CA ALA A 121 23.80 -37.81 0.56
C ALA A 121 25.30 -38.20 0.56
N ASN A 122 25.90 -38.23 -0.63
CA ASN A 122 27.32 -38.56 -0.80
C ASN A 122 28.15 -37.34 -0.38
N CYS A 123 28.08 -36.95 0.90
CA CYS A 123 28.73 -35.77 1.45
C CYS A 123 30.14 -36.12 1.94
N LEU A 124 31.14 -35.35 1.47
CA LEU A 124 32.56 -35.56 1.70
C LEU A 124 33.06 -34.82 2.94
N THR A 125 32.37 -33.75 3.34
CA THR A 125 32.72 -32.93 4.52
C THR A 125 31.58 -32.88 5.54
N ARG A 126 31.90 -32.57 6.81
CA ARG A 126 30.89 -32.39 7.86
C ARG A 126 29.92 -31.25 7.54
N GLU A 127 30.45 -30.16 6.99
CA GLU A 127 29.64 -29.02 6.53
C GLU A 127 28.65 -29.42 5.43
N GLU A 128 29.08 -30.20 4.43
CA GLU A 128 28.17 -30.67 3.36
C GLU A 128 27.06 -31.56 3.91
N CYS A 129 27.35 -32.43 4.89
CA CYS A 129 26.33 -33.28 5.51
C CYS A 129 25.37 -32.47 6.36
N PHE A 130 25.90 -31.59 7.22
CA PHE A 130 25.08 -30.71 8.04
C PHE A 130 24.20 -29.80 7.19
N HIS A 131 24.74 -29.28 6.08
CA HIS A 131 23.96 -28.51 5.11
C HIS A 131 22.82 -29.34 4.51
N HIS A 132 23.08 -30.59 4.12
CA HIS A 132 22.03 -31.48 3.60
C HIS A 132 20.96 -31.75 4.67
N ASP A 133 21.36 -32.13 5.88
CA ASP A 133 20.45 -32.50 6.95
C ASP A 133 19.57 -31.32 7.40
N VAL A 134 20.14 -30.13 7.55
CA VAL A 134 19.36 -28.92 7.88
C VAL A 134 18.47 -28.50 6.70
N MET A 135 18.96 -28.59 5.46
CA MET A 135 18.14 -28.28 4.29
C MET A 135 16.90 -29.17 4.22
N THR A 136 17.07 -30.48 4.47
CA THR A 136 15.99 -31.45 4.39
C THR A 136 15.07 -31.38 5.60
N TYR A 137 15.59 -31.57 6.81
CA TYR A 137 14.76 -31.80 8.01
C TYR A 137 14.36 -30.53 8.76
N VAL A 138 14.94 -29.39 8.40
CA VAL A 138 14.64 -28.11 9.06
C VAL A 138 14.05 -27.13 8.08
N VAL A 139 14.73 -26.84 6.96
CA VAL A 139 14.35 -25.72 6.10
C VAL A 139 13.21 -26.08 5.13
N ALA A 140 13.35 -27.16 4.36
CA ALA A 140 12.38 -27.51 3.31
C ALA A 140 11.01 -27.86 3.89
N ASP A 141 10.95 -28.74 4.89
CA ASP A 141 9.70 -29.17 5.53
C ASP A 141 8.98 -27.98 6.18
N THR A 142 9.71 -27.15 6.95
CA THR A 142 9.12 -26.00 7.63
C THR A 142 8.56 -24.96 6.65
N ILE A 143 9.26 -24.68 5.54
CA ILE A 143 8.76 -23.74 4.54
C ILE A 143 7.49 -24.27 3.88
N ILE A 144 7.48 -25.54 3.49
CA ILE A 144 6.33 -26.14 2.80
C ILE A 144 5.11 -26.14 3.73
N ASP A 145 5.29 -26.56 4.97
CA ASP A 145 4.22 -26.57 5.97
C ASP A 145 3.71 -25.15 6.25
N PHE A 146 4.62 -24.17 6.39
CA PHE A 146 4.24 -22.78 6.61
C PHE A 146 3.37 -22.24 5.46
N TYR A 147 3.79 -22.42 4.21
CA TYR A 147 2.99 -21.94 3.07
C TYR A 147 1.67 -22.69 2.92
N ASN A 148 1.66 -24.00 3.15
CA ASN A 148 0.45 -24.81 3.01
C ASN A 148 -0.58 -24.54 4.12
N PHE A 149 -0.14 -24.37 5.36
CA PHE A 149 -1.03 -24.30 6.53
C PHE A 149 -1.26 -22.90 7.07
N GLU A 150 -0.23 -22.05 7.13
CA GLU A 150 -0.36 -20.68 7.66
C GLU A 150 -0.81 -19.71 6.56
N ILE A 151 -0.18 -19.78 5.38
CA ILE A 151 -0.51 -18.88 4.26
C ILE A 151 -1.69 -19.42 3.42
N GLY A 152 -1.90 -20.74 3.42
CA GLY A 152 -2.98 -21.39 2.67
C GLY A 152 -2.72 -21.56 1.16
N LEU A 153 -1.45 -21.50 0.74
CA LEU A 153 -1.03 -21.76 -0.64
C LEU A 153 -0.69 -23.24 -0.79
N GLN A 154 -1.39 -23.96 -1.66
CA GLN A 154 -1.10 -25.38 -1.95
C GLN A 154 0.12 -25.47 -2.87
N LEU A 155 1.31 -25.54 -2.29
CA LEU A 155 2.58 -25.60 -3.00
C LEU A 155 3.19 -27.01 -2.97
N GLU A 156 3.95 -27.33 -4.01
CA GLU A 156 4.71 -28.59 -4.11
C GLU A 156 6.20 -28.35 -3.84
N GLU A 157 6.91 -29.36 -3.36
CA GLU A 157 8.39 -29.38 -3.23
C GLU A 157 9.14 -29.01 -4.53
N SER A 158 8.46 -29.16 -5.67
CA SER A 158 9.05 -28.91 -6.98
C SER A 158 9.17 -27.41 -7.33
N ASP A 159 8.49 -26.53 -6.58
CA ASP A 159 8.45 -25.09 -6.83
C ASP A 159 9.85 -24.44 -6.82
N GLU A 160 10.18 -23.72 -7.90
CA GLU A 160 11.51 -23.11 -8.08
C GLU A 160 11.77 -21.97 -7.09
N GLN A 161 10.73 -21.25 -6.68
CA GLN A 161 10.84 -20.12 -5.79
C GLN A 161 11.01 -20.57 -4.34
N LEU A 162 10.32 -21.64 -3.93
CA LEU A 162 10.59 -22.29 -2.65
C LEU A 162 12.02 -22.83 -2.59
N LYS A 163 12.53 -23.43 -3.66
CA LYS A 163 13.94 -23.89 -3.72
C LYS A 163 14.94 -22.75 -3.52
N LYS A 164 14.68 -21.56 -4.08
CA LYS A 164 15.54 -20.37 -3.88
C LYS A 164 15.46 -19.87 -2.45
N LEU A 165 14.28 -19.85 -1.84
CA LEU A 165 14.09 -19.46 -0.44
C LEU A 165 14.81 -20.46 0.49
N ASN A 166 14.66 -21.77 0.25
CA ASN A 166 15.35 -22.83 0.98
C ASN A 166 16.88 -22.62 0.96
N GLN A 167 17.45 -22.41 -0.23
CA GLN A 167 18.87 -22.12 -0.40
C GLN A 167 19.29 -20.83 0.32
N PHE A 168 18.48 -19.78 0.24
CA PHE A 168 18.75 -18.52 0.90
C PHE A 168 18.82 -18.70 2.43
N ILE A 169 17.80 -19.32 3.03
CA ILE A 169 17.73 -19.53 4.48
C ILE A 169 18.87 -20.41 4.96
N MET A 170 19.16 -21.51 4.26
CA MET A 170 20.27 -22.39 4.61
C MET A 170 21.60 -21.64 4.64
N ASN A 171 21.85 -20.78 3.66
CA ASN A 171 23.05 -19.94 3.62
C ASN A 171 23.11 -18.93 4.78
N VAL A 172 21.97 -18.39 5.21
CA VAL A 172 21.91 -17.53 6.41
C VAL A 172 22.26 -18.34 7.65
N ILE A 173 21.66 -19.52 7.84
CA ILE A 173 21.92 -20.41 8.99
C ILE A 173 23.41 -20.78 9.08
N ILE A 174 24.02 -21.27 7.99
CA ILE A 174 25.45 -21.64 8.00
C ILE A 174 26.34 -20.46 8.36
N ARG A 175 26.11 -19.31 7.72
CA ARG A 175 26.88 -18.09 7.99
C ARG A 175 26.71 -17.62 9.43
N PHE A 176 25.50 -17.74 9.97
CA PHE A 176 25.21 -17.40 11.36
C PHE A 176 25.91 -18.34 12.34
N ILE A 177 25.88 -19.66 12.09
CA ILE A 177 26.61 -20.66 12.87
C ILE A 177 28.11 -20.34 12.86
N TYR A 178 28.71 -20.01 11.71
CA TYR A 178 30.13 -19.64 11.67
C TYR A 178 30.45 -18.37 12.46
N LYS A 179 29.54 -17.40 12.48
CA LYS A 179 29.75 -16.09 13.11
C LYS A 179 29.49 -16.10 14.63
N LYS A 180 28.45 -16.80 15.08
CA LYS A 180 27.93 -16.77 16.46
C LYS A 180 27.96 -18.13 17.15
N GLY A 181 28.01 -19.22 16.39
CA GLY A 181 28.01 -20.59 16.92
C GLY A 181 29.22 -20.98 17.76
N PRO A 182 30.47 -20.55 17.50
CA PRO A 182 31.62 -21.00 18.29
C PRO A 182 31.54 -20.64 19.78
N GLU A 183 30.91 -19.53 20.14
CA GLU A 183 30.77 -19.12 21.53
C GLU A 183 29.61 -19.87 22.21
N LEU A 184 28.46 -19.98 21.52
CA LEU A 184 27.21 -20.46 22.12
C LEU A 184 27.01 -21.99 21.99
N LEU A 185 27.38 -22.58 20.85
CA LEU A 185 27.14 -24.01 20.55
C LEU A 185 28.22 -24.95 21.10
N ASN A 186 29.30 -24.39 21.69
CA ASN A 186 30.32 -25.19 22.37
C ASN A 186 29.87 -25.65 23.76
N ALA A 187 28.96 -24.89 24.40
CA ALA A 187 28.41 -25.18 25.70
C ALA A 187 26.90 -24.90 25.72
N PRO A 188 26.11 -25.61 24.88
CA PRO A 188 24.72 -25.27 24.58
C PRO A 188 23.79 -25.30 25.81
N ASN A 189 24.14 -26.09 26.83
CA ASN A 189 23.35 -26.27 28.05
C ASN A 189 23.79 -25.33 29.19
N GLU A 190 24.80 -24.48 28.99
CA GLU A 190 25.16 -23.47 29.98
C GLU A 190 24.06 -22.40 30.04
N LEU A 191 23.81 -21.88 31.24
CA LEU A 191 22.78 -20.88 31.47
C LEU A 191 23.17 -19.56 30.81
N ALA A 192 22.22 -18.96 30.08
CA ALA A 192 22.36 -17.69 29.37
C ALA A 192 21.78 -16.50 30.15
N THR A 193 21.51 -16.65 31.44
CA THR A 193 20.83 -15.63 32.26
C THR A 193 21.47 -14.25 32.10
N ASP A 194 22.79 -14.14 32.26
CA ASP A 194 23.51 -12.86 32.12
C ASP A 194 23.39 -12.26 30.71
N LEU A 195 23.26 -13.09 29.66
CA LEU A 195 23.15 -12.65 28.27
C LEU A 195 21.74 -12.14 27.96
N PHE A 196 20.71 -12.83 28.46
CA PHE A 196 19.33 -12.36 28.32
C PHE A 196 19.07 -11.12 29.17
N ASP A 197 19.61 -11.05 30.40
CA ASP A 197 19.53 -9.85 31.24
C ASP A 197 20.17 -8.64 30.55
N GLU A 198 21.31 -8.80 29.86
CA GLU A 198 21.95 -7.72 29.09
C GLU A 198 21.04 -7.20 27.95
N VAL A 199 20.34 -8.10 27.26
CA VAL A 199 19.44 -7.72 26.15
C VAL A 199 18.14 -7.11 26.67
N LEU A 200 17.56 -7.66 27.74
CA LEU A 200 16.37 -7.11 28.39
C LEU A 200 16.64 -5.70 28.95
N ASP A 201 17.83 -5.47 29.51
CA ASP A 201 18.26 -4.14 29.99
C ASP A 201 18.40 -3.09 28.87
N ILE A 202 18.53 -3.53 27.62
CA ILE A 202 18.58 -2.69 26.42
C ILE A 202 17.17 -2.47 25.88
N ASP A 203 16.34 -3.52 25.82
CA ASP A 203 14.94 -3.46 25.40
C ASP A 203 14.11 -2.52 26.31
N ASP A 204 14.32 -2.57 27.63
CA ASP A 204 13.63 -1.73 28.63
C ASP A 204 13.94 -0.22 28.55
N LYS A 205 15.02 0.17 27.85
CA LYS A 205 15.49 1.57 27.80
C LYS A 205 15.06 2.32 26.54
N GLY A 206 14.28 1.70 25.65
CA GLY A 206 13.97 2.35 24.38
C GLY A 206 12.87 1.73 23.52
N TRP A 207 11.70 1.39 24.08
CA TRP A 207 10.52 1.10 23.26
C TRP A 207 9.22 1.71 23.83
N GLU A 208 8.54 2.46 22.96
CA GLU A 208 7.08 2.61 22.96
C GLU A 208 6.49 1.28 22.50
N GLU A 209 5.48 0.78 23.20
CA GLU A 209 4.73 -0.42 22.83
C GLU A 209 4.31 -0.35 21.35
N THR A 210 4.98 -1.10 20.46
CA THR A 210 4.38 -1.49 19.19
C THR A 210 3.24 -2.45 19.50
N LEU A 211 2.08 -1.85 19.65
CA LEU A 211 0.77 -2.43 19.86
C LEU A 211 0.49 -3.56 18.85
N LEU A 212 0.62 -4.80 19.29
CA LEU A 212 0.10 -5.98 18.59
C LEU A 212 -1.45 -6.10 18.66
N ASP A 213 -2.14 -5.16 19.32
CA ASP A 213 -3.60 -5.18 19.51
C ASP A 213 -4.34 -3.95 18.94
N THR A 214 -3.67 -3.06 18.20
CA THR A 214 -4.37 -2.01 17.44
C THR A 214 -4.81 -2.53 16.07
N PRO A 215 -6.06 -2.27 15.64
CA PRO A 215 -6.54 -2.69 14.33
C PRO A 215 -5.74 -1.97 13.24
N ALA A 216 -4.81 -2.70 12.61
CA ALA A 216 -4.13 -2.35 11.37
C ALA A 216 -3.90 -0.83 11.16
N GLU A 217 -3.15 -0.18 12.05
CA GLU A 217 -2.39 0.98 11.60
C GLU A 217 -1.28 0.41 10.73
N GLU A 218 -1.35 0.63 9.41
CA GLU A 218 -0.35 0.17 8.45
C GLU A 218 1.05 0.59 8.93
N ASP A 219 1.84 -0.39 9.37
CA ASP A 219 3.22 -0.20 9.80
C ASP A 219 3.98 0.52 8.67
N GLU A 220 4.54 1.70 8.94
CA GLU A 220 5.31 2.50 7.97
C GLU A 220 6.49 1.71 7.36
N THR A 221 6.87 0.56 7.95
CA THR A 221 7.87 -0.36 7.40
C THR A 221 7.35 -1.28 6.28
N GLU A 222 6.03 -1.36 6.04
CA GLU A 222 5.37 -2.16 4.99
C GLU A 222 5.00 -1.36 3.73
N ILE A 223 5.37 -0.07 3.65
CA ILE A 223 5.08 0.83 2.50
C ILE A 223 5.49 0.25 1.15
N TRP A 224 6.51 -0.61 1.13
CA TRP A 224 6.98 -1.26 -0.10
C TRP A 224 5.97 -2.24 -0.70
N LYS A 225 5.11 -2.88 0.11
CA LYS A 225 4.10 -3.84 -0.37
C LYS A 225 2.93 -3.14 -1.06
N TYR A 226 2.53 -1.99 -0.53
CA TYR A 226 1.42 -1.17 -1.03
C TYR A 226 1.88 0.02 -1.87
N LYS A 227 3.16 0.05 -2.26
CA LYS A 227 3.79 1.20 -2.90
C LYS A 227 2.96 1.72 -4.06
N TYR A 228 2.54 0.83 -4.95
CA TYR A 228 1.73 1.16 -6.12
C TYR A 228 0.22 1.10 -5.88
N GLN A 229 -0.22 0.89 -4.66
CA GLN A 229 -1.63 1.00 -4.28
C GLN A 229 -1.89 2.31 -3.53
N ARG A 230 -0.90 2.87 -2.81
CA ARG A 230 -1.06 4.11 -2.05
C ARG A 230 -1.20 5.33 -2.96
N VAL A 231 -2.17 6.18 -2.62
CA VAL A 231 -2.48 7.40 -3.38
C VAL A 231 -1.25 8.29 -3.48
N ASP A 232 -0.59 8.60 -2.36
CA ASP A 232 0.56 9.50 -2.33
C ASP A 232 1.71 9.08 -3.23
N TYR A 233 1.99 7.78 -3.29
CA TYR A 233 3.11 7.24 -4.04
C TYR A 233 2.80 7.12 -5.53
N ILE A 234 1.56 6.78 -5.92
CA ILE A 234 1.17 6.65 -7.32
C ILE A 234 1.45 7.92 -8.11
N PHE A 235 1.11 9.10 -7.56
CA PHE A 235 1.34 10.36 -8.26
C PHE A 235 2.83 10.66 -8.43
N ASP A 236 3.63 10.42 -7.40
CA ASP A 236 5.07 10.68 -7.44
C ASP A 236 5.75 9.73 -8.44
N ALA A 237 5.39 8.45 -8.42
CA ALA A 237 5.90 7.44 -9.36
C ALA A 237 5.45 7.70 -10.81
N PHE A 238 4.20 8.12 -11.01
CA PHE A 238 3.69 8.51 -12.32
C PHE A 238 4.50 9.68 -12.91
N LEU A 239 4.80 10.69 -12.09
CA LEU A 239 5.61 11.85 -12.50
C LEU A 239 7.08 11.48 -12.76
N GLU A 240 7.64 10.51 -12.03
CA GLU A 240 8.97 9.96 -12.31
C GLU A 240 9.03 9.24 -13.67
N GLU A 241 8.00 8.46 -14.02
CA GLU A 241 7.96 7.74 -15.31
C GLU A 241 7.59 8.65 -16.50
N ARG A 242 6.76 9.67 -16.25
CA ARG A 242 6.28 10.63 -17.25
C ARG A 242 6.67 12.06 -16.86
N PRO A 243 7.97 12.41 -16.90
CA PRO A 243 8.46 13.72 -16.47
C PRO A 243 7.95 14.88 -17.35
N ASP A 244 7.43 14.59 -18.54
CA ASP A 244 6.77 15.58 -19.40
C ASP A 244 5.57 16.25 -18.72
N TYR A 245 4.79 15.51 -17.93
CA TYR A 245 3.69 16.07 -17.14
C TYR A 245 4.14 16.97 -16.00
N MET A 246 5.36 16.77 -15.49
CA MET A 246 5.96 17.67 -14.51
C MET A 246 6.37 19.00 -15.13
N THR A 247 6.78 18.99 -16.41
CA THR A 247 7.24 20.19 -17.11
C THR A 247 6.11 21.09 -17.61
N ASP A 248 4.90 20.55 -17.78
CA ASP A 248 3.70 21.34 -18.07
C ASP A 248 3.07 21.86 -16.76
N PRO A 249 3.14 23.17 -16.47
CA PRO A 249 2.65 23.72 -15.22
C PRO A 249 1.14 23.56 -15.03
N GLY A 250 0.39 23.48 -16.13
CA GLY A 250 -1.05 23.28 -16.10
C GLY A 250 -1.41 21.86 -15.67
N LEU A 251 -0.79 20.86 -16.31
CA LEU A 251 -1.08 19.46 -16.04
C LEU A 251 -0.56 19.00 -14.67
N SER A 252 0.64 19.44 -14.28
CA SER A 252 1.18 19.20 -12.93
C SER A 252 0.25 19.75 -11.84
N LYS A 253 -0.37 20.91 -12.08
CA LYS A 253 -1.36 21.49 -11.16
C LYS A 253 -2.64 20.67 -11.08
N ILE A 254 -3.13 20.12 -12.20
CA ILE A 254 -4.30 19.22 -12.20
C ILE A 254 -4.01 17.94 -11.42
N LEU A 255 -2.85 17.32 -11.61
CA LEU A 255 -2.45 16.13 -10.84
C LEU A 255 -2.40 16.43 -9.35
N SER A 256 -1.75 17.52 -8.96
CA SER A 256 -1.65 17.94 -7.56
C SER A 256 -3.04 18.22 -6.97
N PHE A 257 -3.92 18.86 -7.74
CA PHE A 257 -5.28 19.14 -7.30
C PHE A 257 -6.11 17.86 -7.14
N PHE A 258 -5.98 16.91 -8.05
CA PHE A 258 -6.65 15.62 -7.94
C PHE A 258 -6.10 14.81 -6.76
N LYS A 259 -4.78 14.75 -6.56
CA LYS A 259 -4.15 14.13 -5.39
C LYS A 259 -4.70 14.71 -4.08
N ASN A 260 -4.76 16.04 -3.97
CA ASN A 260 -5.31 16.69 -2.79
C ASN A 260 -6.80 16.39 -2.60
N TYR A 261 -7.59 16.31 -3.68
CA TYR A 261 -8.98 15.90 -3.59
C TYR A 261 -9.12 14.48 -3.02
N LEU A 262 -8.33 13.53 -3.50
CA LEU A 262 -8.33 12.15 -2.98
C LEU A 262 -7.92 12.09 -1.50
N ASN A 263 -6.84 12.78 -1.13
CA ASN A 263 -6.29 12.74 0.24
C ASN A 263 -7.12 13.54 1.24
N ASP A 264 -7.48 14.78 0.89
CA ASP A 264 -8.04 15.74 1.86
C ASP A 264 -9.57 15.67 1.93
N TYR A 265 -10.23 15.33 0.82
CA TYR A 265 -11.70 15.33 0.74
C TYR A 265 -12.30 13.93 0.84
N ILE A 266 -11.78 12.97 0.08
CA ILE A 266 -12.24 11.58 0.13
C ILE A 266 -11.59 10.84 1.30
N VAL A 267 -10.36 11.22 1.67
CA VAL A 267 -9.53 10.49 2.65
C VAL A 267 -9.26 9.07 2.13
N LEU A 268 -8.84 8.99 0.87
CA LEU A 268 -8.50 7.75 0.20
C LEU A 268 -7.02 7.46 0.37
N ASP A 269 -6.68 6.41 1.12
CA ASP A 269 -5.29 5.99 1.30
C ASP A 269 -4.78 5.10 0.16
N ARG A 270 -5.66 4.30 -0.45
CA ARG A 270 -5.32 3.32 -1.49
C ARG A 270 -6.26 3.35 -2.70
N PHE A 271 -5.70 3.22 -3.90
CA PHE A 271 -6.40 3.26 -5.18
C PHE A 271 -7.23 2.00 -5.49
N ASP A 272 -7.00 0.87 -4.83
CA ASP A 272 -7.87 -0.31 -4.94
C ASP A 272 -9.26 -0.07 -4.32
N LEU A 273 -9.39 0.96 -3.47
CA LEU A 273 -10.63 1.41 -2.86
C LEU A 273 -11.28 2.59 -3.62
N PHE A 274 -10.65 3.06 -4.70
CA PHE A 274 -11.15 4.20 -5.47
C PHE A 274 -12.43 3.85 -6.23
N ASP A 275 -13.45 4.70 -6.12
CA ASP A 275 -14.69 4.58 -6.87
C ASP A 275 -14.74 5.60 -8.03
N MET A 276 -15.28 5.19 -9.18
CA MET A 276 -15.51 6.10 -10.30
C MET A 276 -16.60 7.13 -10.02
N ASP A 277 -17.49 6.90 -9.05
CA ASP A 277 -18.45 7.90 -8.59
C ASP A 277 -17.75 9.12 -7.96
N ASP A 278 -16.61 8.90 -7.27
CA ASP A 278 -15.76 9.96 -6.74
C ASP A 278 -15.09 10.76 -7.87
N PHE A 279 -14.65 10.07 -8.92
CA PHE A 279 -14.13 10.73 -10.12
C PHE A 279 -15.20 11.55 -10.83
N ASP A 280 -16.46 11.09 -10.84
CA ASP A 280 -17.58 11.83 -11.41
C ASP A 280 -17.89 13.11 -10.62
N GLU A 281 -17.86 13.05 -9.29
CA GLU A 281 -17.96 14.26 -8.46
C GLU A 281 -16.84 15.24 -8.79
N PHE A 282 -15.59 14.76 -8.83
CA PHE A 282 -14.44 15.57 -9.15
C PHE A 282 -14.60 16.30 -10.49
N LEU A 283 -14.98 15.57 -11.55
CA LEU A 283 -15.15 16.15 -12.88
C LEU A 283 -16.37 17.05 -13.00
N SER A 284 -17.45 16.75 -12.28
CA SER A 284 -18.74 17.41 -12.43
C SER A 284 -18.92 18.63 -11.53
N LEU A 285 -18.17 18.76 -10.45
CA LEU A 285 -18.25 19.89 -9.51
C LEU A 285 -16.94 20.60 -9.24
N ILE A 286 -15.88 19.83 -8.98
CA ILE A 286 -14.63 20.34 -8.38
C ILE A 286 -13.68 20.89 -9.45
N LEU A 287 -13.28 20.06 -10.41
CA LEU A 287 -12.41 20.41 -11.54
C LEU A 287 -12.91 21.60 -12.38
N PRO A 288 -14.21 21.74 -12.70
CA PRO A 288 -14.70 22.82 -13.54
C PRO A 288 -14.33 24.22 -13.02
N GLN A 289 -14.38 24.44 -11.71
CA GLN A 289 -14.01 25.73 -11.11
C GLN A 289 -12.51 26.04 -11.32
N GLN A 290 -11.67 25.02 -11.16
CA GLN A 290 -10.22 25.14 -11.36
C GLN A 290 -9.87 25.45 -12.83
N LEU A 291 -10.56 24.82 -13.79
CA LEU A 291 -10.37 25.03 -15.22
C LEU A 291 -10.89 26.39 -15.73
N LEU A 292 -11.80 27.04 -15.00
CA LEU A 292 -12.20 28.41 -15.32
C LEU A 292 -11.13 29.43 -14.96
N ALA A 293 -10.40 29.20 -13.86
CA ALA A 293 -9.36 30.11 -13.40
C ALA A 293 -8.05 30.01 -14.24
N GLU A 294 -7.83 28.88 -14.91
CA GLU A 294 -6.57 28.57 -15.57
C GLU A 294 -6.70 28.52 -17.10
N GLU A 295 -6.19 29.55 -17.79
CA GLU A 295 -6.28 29.67 -19.25
C GLU A 295 -5.38 28.65 -20.01
N ASN A 296 -4.34 28.13 -19.35
CA ASN A 296 -3.37 27.23 -19.97
C ASN A 296 -3.81 25.76 -19.99
N ILE A 297 -4.92 25.43 -19.31
CA ILE A 297 -5.38 24.05 -19.15
C ILE A 297 -6.56 23.80 -20.09
N THR A 298 -6.45 22.76 -20.92
CA THR A 298 -7.48 22.37 -21.87
C THR A 298 -8.19 21.10 -21.42
N VAL A 299 -9.48 20.98 -21.76
CA VAL A 299 -10.28 19.78 -21.47
C VAL A 299 -9.69 18.53 -22.16
N PRO A 300 -9.27 18.59 -23.45
CA PRO A 300 -8.62 17.44 -24.10
C PRO A 300 -7.28 17.06 -23.44
N GLY A 301 -6.47 18.04 -23.03
CA GLY A 301 -5.21 17.77 -22.31
C GLY A 301 -5.45 17.11 -20.95
N THR A 302 -6.48 17.56 -20.23
CA THR A 302 -6.88 16.97 -18.94
C THR A 302 -7.40 15.54 -19.11
N ARG A 303 -8.18 15.28 -20.17
CA ARG A 303 -8.63 13.92 -20.49
C ARG A 303 -7.45 12.99 -20.76
N LEU A 304 -6.49 13.43 -21.56
CA LEU A 304 -5.30 12.63 -21.89
C LEU A 304 -4.44 12.36 -20.66
N LEU A 305 -4.31 13.34 -19.77
CA LEU A 305 -3.63 13.20 -18.49
C LEU A 305 -4.26 12.08 -17.65
N PHE A 306 -5.58 12.10 -17.44
CA PHE A 306 -6.26 11.07 -16.65
C PHE A 306 -6.24 9.70 -17.32
N PHE A 307 -6.32 9.65 -18.65
CA PHE A 307 -6.13 8.39 -19.39
C PHE A 307 -4.77 7.75 -19.06
N HIS A 308 -3.67 8.50 -19.17
CA HIS A 308 -2.35 7.95 -18.85
C HIS A 308 -2.15 7.67 -17.36
N LEU A 309 -2.76 8.45 -16.47
CA LEU A 309 -2.72 8.18 -15.04
C LEU A 309 -3.41 6.85 -14.71
N PHE A 310 -4.63 6.62 -15.20
CA PHE A 310 -5.35 5.36 -14.95
C PHE A 310 -4.72 4.17 -15.68
N GLU A 311 -4.13 4.38 -16.85
CA GLU A 311 -3.31 3.35 -17.51
C GLU A 311 -2.10 2.95 -16.64
N PHE A 312 -1.41 3.93 -16.06
CA PHE A 312 -0.31 3.68 -15.14
C PHE A 312 -0.77 2.96 -13.86
N ILE A 313 -1.91 3.35 -13.30
CA ILE A 313 -2.47 2.69 -12.10
C ILE A 313 -2.85 1.25 -12.41
N ASP A 314 -3.56 0.96 -13.51
CA ASP A 314 -3.91 -0.41 -13.89
C ASP A 314 -2.66 -1.29 -14.10
N GLN A 315 -1.60 -0.74 -14.68
CA GLN A 315 -0.33 -1.45 -14.89
C GLN A 315 0.43 -1.79 -13.61
N ASN A 316 0.24 -1.03 -12.53
CA ASN A 316 1.05 -1.14 -11.31
C ASN A 316 0.27 -1.56 -10.06
N ALA A 317 -1.05 -1.40 -10.04
CA ALA A 317 -1.91 -1.62 -8.88
C ALA A 317 -2.91 -2.79 -9.06
N GLU A 318 -2.86 -3.50 -10.19
CA GLU A 318 -3.78 -4.60 -10.55
C GLU A 318 -5.28 -4.22 -10.51
N THR A 319 -5.59 -2.96 -10.85
CA THR A 319 -6.97 -2.45 -10.92
C THR A 319 -7.54 -2.55 -12.35
N ARG A 320 -8.79 -2.08 -12.54
CA ARG A 320 -9.46 -2.00 -13.86
C ARG A 320 -10.02 -0.60 -14.13
N LEU A 321 -9.38 0.41 -13.57
CA LEU A 321 -9.82 1.80 -13.62
C LEU A 321 -9.78 2.36 -15.04
N LEU A 322 -8.84 1.93 -15.89
CA LEU A 322 -8.79 2.42 -17.27
C LEU A 322 -10.00 1.97 -18.07
N GLU A 323 -10.45 0.72 -17.88
CA GLU A 323 -11.64 0.20 -18.56
C GLU A 323 -12.90 0.97 -18.13
N GLU A 324 -13.02 1.29 -16.85
CA GLU A 324 -14.15 2.08 -16.33
C GLU A 324 -14.08 3.53 -16.79
N PHE A 325 -12.90 4.15 -16.75
CA PHE A 325 -12.63 5.48 -17.27
C PHE A 325 -13.01 5.59 -18.75
N ASP A 326 -12.61 4.64 -19.61
CA ASP A 326 -12.91 4.70 -21.04
C ASP A 326 -14.41 4.64 -21.34
N ARG A 327 -15.19 3.87 -20.56
CA ARG A 327 -16.65 3.83 -20.68
C ARG A 327 -17.30 5.14 -20.26
N PHE A 328 -16.71 5.81 -19.28
CA PHE A 328 -17.29 6.97 -18.60
C PHE A 328 -16.86 8.32 -19.21
N ALA A 329 -15.61 8.45 -19.64
CA ALA A 329 -14.96 9.73 -19.93
C ALA A 329 -15.53 10.45 -21.16
N GLY A 330 -16.04 9.72 -22.17
CA GLY A 330 -16.50 10.32 -23.43
C GLY A 330 -17.59 11.38 -23.22
N ASP A 331 -18.66 11.03 -22.53
CA ASP A 331 -19.81 11.91 -22.30
C ASP A 331 -19.47 13.01 -21.29
N LYS A 332 -18.70 12.67 -20.25
CA LYS A 332 -18.41 13.53 -19.11
C LYS A 332 -17.49 14.69 -19.45
N PHE A 333 -16.41 14.43 -20.20
CA PHE A 333 -15.52 15.49 -20.68
C PHE A 333 -16.21 16.39 -21.71
N SER A 334 -17.16 15.85 -22.49
CA SER A 334 -17.95 16.63 -23.45
C SER A 334 -18.91 17.59 -22.72
N GLU A 335 -19.56 17.14 -21.64
CA GLU A 335 -20.40 17.97 -20.78
C GLU A 335 -19.59 19.02 -19.99
N LEU A 336 -18.40 18.66 -19.51
CA LEU A 336 -17.44 19.59 -18.90
C LEU A 336 -17.05 20.72 -19.87
N GLU A 337 -16.67 20.36 -21.09
CA GLU A 337 -16.30 21.34 -22.13
C GLU A 337 -17.48 22.26 -22.48
N ARG A 338 -18.68 21.70 -22.65
CA ARG A 338 -19.90 22.48 -22.89
C ARG A 338 -20.13 23.50 -21.79
N SER A 339 -20.10 23.07 -20.53
CA SER A 339 -20.36 23.90 -19.37
C SER A 339 -19.34 25.04 -19.23
N LEU A 340 -18.06 24.73 -19.37
CA LEU A 340 -16.98 25.73 -19.35
C LEU A 340 -17.12 26.76 -20.48
N ASN A 341 -17.46 26.32 -21.69
CA ASN A 341 -17.63 27.22 -22.83
C ASN A 341 -18.82 28.17 -22.64
N ILE A 342 -19.92 27.71 -22.03
CA ILE A 342 -21.07 28.55 -21.71
C ILE A 342 -20.66 29.65 -20.71
N VAL A 343 -19.97 29.26 -19.64
CA VAL A 343 -19.55 30.22 -18.59
C VAL A 343 -18.52 31.21 -19.14
N ARG A 344 -17.52 30.76 -19.90
CA ARG A 344 -16.54 31.65 -20.57
C ARG A 344 -17.22 32.62 -21.54
N ALA A 345 -18.20 32.14 -22.31
CA ALA A 345 -18.97 33.00 -23.23
C ALA A 345 -19.83 34.03 -22.48
N TYR A 346 -20.39 33.66 -21.33
CA TYR A 346 -21.12 34.58 -20.44
C TYR A 346 -20.18 35.62 -19.84
N GLN A 347 -19.09 35.19 -19.20
CA GLN A 347 -18.14 36.08 -18.50
C GLN A 347 -17.45 37.06 -19.45
N LYS A 348 -17.25 36.69 -20.71
CA LYS A 348 -16.74 37.61 -21.75
C LYS A 348 -17.71 38.77 -22.05
N GLN A 349 -19.02 38.54 -21.92
CA GLN A 349 -20.06 39.56 -22.13
C GLN A 349 -20.41 40.30 -20.85
N LYS A 350 -20.42 39.60 -19.71
CA LYS A 350 -20.67 40.12 -18.36
C LYS A 350 -19.55 39.69 -17.40
N PRO A 351 -18.41 40.39 -17.41
CA PRO A 351 -17.34 40.13 -16.45
C PRO A 351 -17.81 40.37 -15.00
N LEU A 352 -17.30 39.57 -14.06
CA LEU A 352 -17.58 39.72 -12.62
C LEU A 352 -17.36 41.15 -12.12
N ILE A 353 -16.26 41.80 -12.53
CA ILE A 353 -15.95 43.19 -12.15
C ILE A 353 -17.07 44.15 -12.56
N ASN A 354 -17.65 43.98 -13.75
CA ASN A 354 -18.73 44.84 -14.21
C ASN A 354 -20.02 44.62 -13.41
N PHE A 355 -20.27 43.38 -12.98
CA PHE A 355 -21.38 43.06 -12.10
C PHE A 355 -21.18 43.68 -10.70
N LEU A 356 -20.01 43.50 -10.09
CA LEU A 356 -19.69 44.06 -8.78
C LEU A 356 -19.73 45.60 -8.73
N LEU A 357 -19.46 46.27 -9.85
CA LEU A 357 -19.55 47.72 -9.99
C LEU A 357 -20.97 48.21 -10.35
N SER A 358 -21.91 47.30 -10.59
CA SER A 358 -23.30 47.65 -10.91
C SER A 358 -24.11 47.92 -9.65
N GLU A 359 -25.21 48.67 -9.80
CA GLU A 359 -26.17 48.90 -8.70
C GLU A 359 -26.85 47.61 -8.22
N GLU A 360 -26.79 46.52 -9.02
CA GLU A 360 -27.42 45.23 -8.71
C GLU A 360 -26.67 44.44 -7.65
N ALA A 361 -25.35 44.61 -7.51
CA ALA A 361 -24.53 43.79 -6.62
C ALA A 361 -24.81 44.02 -5.12
N GLY A 362 -25.37 45.17 -4.76
CA GLY A 362 -25.73 45.51 -3.38
C GLY A 362 -27.25 45.48 -3.10
N ASP A 363 -28.05 44.96 -4.03
CA ASP A 363 -29.50 44.96 -3.91
C ASP A 363 -29.96 43.90 -2.88
N PRO A 364 -30.83 44.25 -1.90
CA PRO A 364 -31.33 43.28 -0.92
C PRO A 364 -32.20 42.16 -1.53
N ASP A 365 -32.72 42.36 -2.75
CA ASP A 365 -33.52 41.36 -3.47
C ASP A 365 -32.66 40.38 -4.28
N LEU A 366 -31.34 40.39 -4.07
CA LEU A 366 -30.39 39.48 -4.70
C LEU A 366 -30.31 38.16 -3.92
N HIS A 367 -30.61 37.06 -4.59
CA HIS A 367 -30.62 35.72 -4.03
C HIS A 367 -29.49 34.90 -4.65
N GLU A 368 -28.56 34.42 -3.83
CA GLU A 368 -27.48 33.52 -4.23
C GLU A 368 -27.87 32.06 -4.01
N GLY A 369 -27.45 31.17 -4.91
CA GLY A 369 -27.67 29.74 -4.70
C GLY A 369 -27.34 28.86 -5.91
N TYR A 370 -27.79 27.62 -5.81
CA TYR A 370 -27.70 26.59 -6.84
C TYR A 370 -29.08 26.30 -7.41
N PHE A 371 -29.26 26.61 -8.69
CA PHE A 371 -30.55 26.63 -9.34
C PHE A 371 -30.61 25.63 -10.49
N GLU A 372 -31.42 24.59 -10.33
CA GLU A 372 -31.70 23.62 -11.39
C GLU A 372 -32.68 24.23 -12.42
N ILE A 373 -32.35 24.06 -13.70
CA ILE A 373 -33.13 24.60 -14.81
C ILE A 373 -34.22 23.63 -15.25
N SER A 374 -35.45 24.13 -15.34
CA SER A 374 -36.55 23.47 -16.04
C SER A 374 -37.18 24.42 -17.05
N PHE A 375 -37.66 23.85 -18.16
CA PHE A 375 -38.43 24.58 -19.16
C PHE A 375 -39.90 24.13 -19.09
N ASP A 376 -40.82 25.08 -19.12
CA ASP A 376 -42.25 24.79 -19.26
C ASP A 376 -42.63 24.54 -20.74
N ASP A 377 -43.83 24.00 -20.97
CA ASP A 377 -44.35 23.69 -22.31
C ASP A 377 -44.48 24.92 -23.23
N SER A 378 -44.49 26.13 -22.65
CA SER A 378 -44.55 27.40 -23.37
C SER A 378 -43.16 28.03 -23.63
N GLY A 379 -42.08 27.36 -23.22
CA GLY A 379 -40.70 27.83 -23.36
C GLY A 379 -40.26 28.81 -22.27
N GLY A 380 -41.05 29.01 -21.22
CA GLY A 380 -40.67 29.77 -20.03
C GLY A 380 -39.66 28.99 -19.17
N CYS A 381 -38.69 29.71 -18.62
CA CYS A 381 -37.67 29.12 -17.75
C CYS A 381 -38.13 29.17 -16.28
N THR A 382 -38.04 28.03 -15.60
CA THR A 382 -38.24 27.88 -14.16
C THR A 382 -36.93 27.44 -13.53
N LEU A 383 -36.56 28.06 -12.42
CA LEU A 383 -35.38 27.70 -11.64
C LEU A 383 -35.83 27.12 -10.30
N TYR A 384 -35.30 25.95 -9.95
CA TYR A 384 -35.50 25.32 -8.65
C TYR A 384 -34.24 25.45 -7.81
N ASP A 385 -34.35 26.13 -6.67
CA ASP A 385 -33.28 26.24 -5.69
C ASP A 385 -33.10 24.91 -4.94
N ILE A 386 -31.95 24.28 -5.13
CA ILE A 386 -31.68 22.92 -4.64
C ILE A 386 -31.67 22.89 -3.11
N HIS A 387 -31.10 23.92 -2.47
CA HIS A 387 -30.92 23.97 -1.02
C HIS A 387 -32.15 24.54 -0.31
N MET A 388 -32.71 25.64 -0.82
CA MET A 388 -33.85 26.32 -0.19
C MET A 388 -35.21 25.69 -0.58
N LYS A 389 -35.21 24.78 -1.57
CA LYS A 389 -36.39 24.06 -2.07
C LYS A 389 -37.51 24.99 -2.56
N ASN A 390 -37.12 26.07 -3.23
CA ASN A 390 -38.03 27.10 -3.75
C ASN A 390 -38.03 27.13 -5.28
N TYR A 391 -39.16 27.53 -5.88
CA TYR A 391 -39.29 27.67 -7.33
C TYR A 391 -39.41 29.15 -7.73
N TYR A 392 -38.62 29.53 -8.73
CA TYR A 392 -38.69 30.81 -9.40
C TYR A 392 -39.20 30.61 -10.82
N ASN A 393 -40.41 31.09 -11.11
CA ASN A 393 -41.04 30.92 -12.42
C ASN A 393 -40.77 32.14 -13.33
N GLY A 394 -40.72 31.91 -14.64
CA GLY A 394 -40.61 33.00 -15.63
C GLY A 394 -39.26 33.72 -15.59
N VAL A 395 -38.18 33.03 -15.22
CA VAL A 395 -36.87 33.62 -15.04
C VAL A 395 -36.28 34.06 -16.38
N ARG A 396 -35.87 35.33 -16.47
CA ARG A 396 -35.22 35.87 -17.68
C ARG A 396 -33.71 35.63 -17.62
N MET A 397 -33.16 34.98 -18.65
CA MET A 397 -31.72 34.68 -18.76
C MET A 397 -31.15 35.14 -20.13
N PRO A 398 -31.24 36.42 -20.48
CA PRO A 398 -31.10 36.90 -21.86
C PRO A 398 -29.76 36.59 -22.54
N ILE A 399 -28.66 36.44 -21.79
CA ILE A 399 -27.34 36.07 -22.35
C ILE A 399 -27.21 34.55 -22.48
N VAL A 400 -27.74 33.82 -21.51
CA VAL A 400 -27.61 32.36 -21.48
C VAL A 400 -28.62 31.68 -22.42
N GLN A 401 -29.76 32.32 -22.72
CA GLN A 401 -30.82 31.80 -23.60
C GLN A 401 -30.36 31.40 -25.02
N ASN A 402 -29.27 31.99 -25.52
CA ASN A 402 -28.71 31.65 -26.84
C ASN A 402 -27.56 30.64 -26.78
N LEU A 403 -27.23 30.16 -25.58
CA LEU A 403 -26.19 29.16 -25.33
C LEU A 403 -26.84 27.77 -25.21
N PRO A 404 -26.11 26.68 -25.48
CA PRO A 404 -26.65 25.32 -25.46
C PRO A 404 -26.85 24.81 -24.02
N ILE A 405 -27.75 25.44 -23.27
CA ILE A 405 -28.19 24.99 -21.94
C ILE A 405 -29.22 23.88 -22.10
N HIS A 406 -29.17 22.89 -21.22
CA HIS A 406 -30.12 21.79 -21.18
C HIS A 406 -31.02 21.84 -19.94
N LYS A 407 -32.16 21.14 -20.02
CA LYS A 407 -33.01 20.90 -18.85
C LYS A 407 -32.22 20.06 -17.84
N GLY A 408 -32.28 20.44 -16.56
CA GLY A 408 -31.56 19.78 -15.48
C GLY A 408 -30.18 20.38 -15.19
N ASP A 409 -29.61 21.20 -16.09
CA ASP A 409 -28.39 21.94 -15.78
C ASP A 409 -28.57 22.79 -14.52
N ILE A 410 -27.48 22.99 -13.76
CA ILE A 410 -27.50 23.69 -12.48
C ILE A 410 -26.68 24.96 -12.61
N ILE A 411 -27.32 26.09 -12.32
CA ILE A 411 -26.67 27.40 -12.26
C ILE A 411 -26.22 27.65 -10.83
N GLN A 412 -24.93 27.82 -10.62
CA GLN A 412 -24.43 28.54 -9.45
C GLN A 412 -24.37 30.02 -9.81
N GLY A 413 -25.10 30.84 -9.06
CA GLY A 413 -25.12 32.27 -9.36
C GLY A 413 -26.08 33.05 -8.49
N GLN A 414 -26.45 34.22 -9.01
CA GLN A 414 -27.27 35.19 -8.30
C GLN A 414 -28.49 35.59 -9.13
N LEU A 415 -29.66 35.55 -8.52
CA LEU A 415 -30.94 35.96 -9.09
C LEU A 415 -31.41 37.28 -8.49
N MET A 416 -31.90 38.18 -9.33
CA MET A 416 -32.62 39.38 -8.91
C MET A 416 -34.11 39.07 -8.85
N VAL A 417 -34.74 39.19 -7.68
CA VAL A 417 -36.14 38.81 -7.47
C VAL A 417 -36.99 40.02 -7.08
N LYS A 418 -37.49 40.76 -8.07
CA LYS A 418 -38.37 41.92 -7.85
C LYS A 418 -39.82 41.60 -8.20
N ALA A 419 -40.75 42.40 -7.68
CA ALA A 419 -42.18 42.22 -7.94
C ALA A 419 -42.50 42.21 -9.45
N GLY A 420 -42.78 41.02 -9.99
CA GLY A 420 -43.07 40.80 -11.40
C GLY A 420 -41.85 40.68 -12.34
N ASP A 421 -40.64 40.67 -11.81
CA ASP A 421 -39.41 40.50 -12.59
C ASP A 421 -38.37 39.65 -11.85
N THR A 422 -38.23 38.40 -12.29
CA THR A 422 -37.16 37.51 -11.84
C THR A 422 -36.17 37.29 -12.98
N ARG A 423 -34.88 37.53 -12.73
CA ARG A 423 -33.84 37.36 -13.75
C ARG A 423 -32.50 36.93 -13.17
N LEU A 424 -31.69 36.28 -14.00
CA LEU A 424 -30.31 35.97 -13.68
C LEU A 424 -29.48 37.26 -13.66
N ALA A 425 -29.00 37.63 -12.48
CA ALA A 425 -28.15 38.80 -12.28
C ALA A 425 -26.70 38.46 -12.65
N PHE A 426 -26.18 37.36 -12.09
CA PHE A 426 -24.83 36.86 -12.32
C PHE A 426 -24.78 35.33 -12.44
N LEU A 427 -23.89 34.82 -13.29
CA LEU A 427 -23.59 33.39 -13.44
C LEU A 427 -22.14 33.17 -13.02
N ASP A 428 -21.95 32.50 -11.89
CA ASP A 428 -20.63 32.07 -11.43
C ASP A 428 -20.20 30.82 -12.19
N MET A 429 -21.06 29.79 -12.17
CA MET A 429 -20.78 28.50 -12.78
C MET A 429 -22.03 27.83 -13.34
N LEU A 430 -21.86 27.02 -14.39
CA LEU A 430 -22.86 26.09 -14.89
C LEU A 430 -22.33 24.67 -14.67
N TYR A 431 -23.18 23.82 -14.11
CA TYR A 431 -22.90 22.41 -13.90
C TYR A 431 -23.89 21.53 -14.68
N PRO A 432 -23.45 20.36 -15.15
CA PRO A 432 -24.34 19.39 -15.79
C PRO A 432 -25.36 18.81 -14.80
N ALA A 433 -26.43 18.20 -15.33
CA ALA A 433 -27.54 17.71 -14.52
C ALA A 433 -27.14 16.62 -13.50
N ASN A 434 -26.11 15.82 -13.77
CA ASN A 434 -25.62 14.81 -12.84
C ASN A 434 -24.94 15.43 -11.60
N SER A 435 -24.44 16.67 -11.67
CA SER A 435 -23.86 17.34 -10.49
C SER A 435 -24.85 17.49 -9.34
N ARG A 436 -26.16 17.35 -9.62
CA ARG A 436 -27.22 17.38 -8.62
C ARG A 436 -26.98 16.37 -7.48
N TYR A 437 -26.46 15.17 -7.79
CA TYR A 437 -26.26 14.12 -6.79
C TYR A 437 -25.30 14.53 -5.67
N TYR A 438 -24.35 15.42 -5.98
CA TYR A 438 -23.27 15.84 -5.09
C TYR A 438 -23.52 17.19 -4.40
N LEU A 439 -24.60 17.89 -4.75
CA LEU A 439 -24.95 19.20 -4.20
C LEU A 439 -25.95 19.14 -3.04
N PHE A 440 -26.30 17.95 -2.54
CA PHE A 440 -27.39 17.75 -1.57
C PHE A 440 -26.98 17.69 -0.10
#